data_AF-A0A3N7J167-F1
#
_entry.id   AF-A0A3N7J167-F1
#
_cell.length_a   1.000
_cell.length_b   1.000
_cell.length_c   1.000
_cell.angle_alpha   90.00
_cell.angle_beta   90.00
_cell.angle_gamma   90.00
#
_symmetry.space_group_name_H-M   'P 1'
#
loop_
_entity.id
_entity.type
_entity.pdbx_description
1 polymer ?
#
loop_
_entity_poly.entity_id
_entity_poly.type
_entity_poly.pdbx_seq_one_letter_code
_entity_poly.pdbx_strand_id
1 'polypeptide(L)'
;MILASYNNACCITGLDLSELLVASHIIPWATDENNRMNPRNGLALNPLHDNAFEQGFIAITADYRVAVSPTLKKKDPLDNLLWRYQGMAIRMPTRFLPDPDFLALHYEERFRK
;
A
#
# COMPACT_ATOMS: atom_id res chain seq x y z
N MET A 1 4.78 15.86 -1.24
CA MET A 1 5.20 14.92 -0.20
C MET A 1 4.10 13.90 -0.03
N ILE A 2 4.39 12.60 -0.09
CA ILE A 2 3.37 11.53 -0.17
C ILE A 2 2.41 11.59 1.03
N LEU A 3 2.93 11.67 2.26
CA LEU A 3 2.10 11.71 3.47
C LEU A 3 1.06 12.84 3.46
N ALA A 4 1.48 14.05 3.06
CA ALA A 4 0.59 15.19 2.94
C ALA A 4 -0.53 14.97 1.90
N SER A 5 -0.25 14.23 0.81
CA SER A 5 -1.28 13.87 -0.18
C SER A 5 -2.38 13.00 0.41
N TYR A 6 -2.09 12.21 1.43
CA TYR A 6 -3.04 11.37 2.15
C TYR A 6 -3.55 12.01 3.45
N ASN A 7 -3.46 13.34 3.58
CA ASN A 7 -3.83 14.09 4.79
C ASN A 7 -3.14 13.54 6.05
N ASN A 8 -1.90 13.07 5.90
CA ASN A 8 -1.13 12.40 6.96
C ASN A 8 -1.91 11.25 7.60
N ALA A 9 -2.54 10.41 6.78
CA ALA A 9 -3.21 9.19 7.23
C ALA A 9 -2.81 7.97 6.37
N CYS A 10 -2.78 6.80 6.99
CA CYS A 10 -2.61 5.53 6.29
C CYS A 10 -3.78 5.32 5.31
N CYS A 11 -3.48 4.99 4.05
CA CYS A 11 -4.49 4.82 3.02
C CYS A 11 -5.36 3.56 3.24
N ILE A 12 -4.90 2.59 4.04
CA ILE A 12 -5.66 1.37 4.35
C ILE A 12 -6.46 1.52 5.65
N THR A 13 -5.79 1.83 6.77
CA THR A 13 -6.43 1.86 8.10
C THR A 13 -7.06 3.21 8.43
N GLY A 14 -6.51 4.28 7.84
CA GLY A 14 -6.84 5.62 8.24
C GLY A 14 -6.20 6.16 9.50
N LEU A 15 -5.24 5.43 10.08
CA LEU A 15 -4.41 5.91 11.19
C LEU A 15 -3.75 7.23 10.79
N ASP A 16 -3.92 8.28 11.58
CA ASP A 16 -3.48 9.64 11.32
C ASP A 16 -2.37 10.13 12.28
N LEU A 17 -1.74 9.20 12.99
CA LEU A 17 -0.56 9.47 13.80
C LEU A 17 0.68 9.48 12.90
N SER A 18 1.17 10.68 12.57
CA SER A 18 2.21 10.90 11.54
C SER A 18 3.52 10.16 11.82
N GLU A 19 3.89 10.00 13.09
CA GLU A 19 5.08 9.27 13.55
C GLU A 19 4.99 7.75 13.27
N LEU A 20 3.78 7.25 13.03
CA LEU A 20 3.51 5.86 12.64
C LEU A 20 3.09 5.76 11.17
N LEU A 21 3.57 6.67 10.32
CA LEU A 21 3.37 6.61 8.88
C LEU A 21 4.67 6.49 8.11
N VAL A 22 4.59 5.77 7.01
CA VAL A 22 5.67 5.50 6.06
C VAL A 22 5.20 5.97 4.69
N ALA A 23 6.05 6.73 4.00
CA ALA A 23 5.89 7.01 2.57
C ALA A 23 6.46 5.81 1.79
N SER A 24 5.63 4.81 1.56
CA SER A 24 5.97 3.56 0.89
C SER A 24 6.08 3.77 -0.62
N HIS A 25 7.02 3.10 -1.28
CA HIS A 25 7.10 3.09 -2.74
C HIS A 25 6.34 1.89 -3.30
N ILE A 26 5.64 2.07 -4.42
CA ILE A 26 4.94 0.94 -5.07
C ILE A 26 5.96 0.07 -5.81
N ILE A 27 6.79 0.72 -6.64
CA ILE A 27 7.94 0.14 -7.30
C ILE A 27 9.19 0.46 -6.49
N PRO A 28 10.06 -0.52 -6.21
CA PRO A 28 11.26 -0.32 -5.41
C PRO A 28 12.12 0.84 -5.89
N TRP A 29 12.63 1.59 -4.93
CA TRP A 29 13.61 2.64 -5.18
C TRP A 29 14.84 2.17 -6.00
N ALA A 30 15.26 0.93 -5.78
CA ALA A 30 16.45 0.37 -6.42
C ALA A 30 16.23 0.03 -7.90
N THR A 31 14.99 -0.23 -8.33
CA THR A 31 14.70 -0.78 -9.67
C THR A 31 14.37 0.27 -10.72
N ASP A 32 13.90 1.45 -10.32
CA ASP A 32 13.47 2.50 -11.26
C ASP A 32 14.00 3.88 -10.86
N GLU A 33 15.15 4.25 -11.44
CA GLU A 33 15.79 5.53 -11.14
C GLU A 33 14.96 6.74 -11.56
N ASN A 34 14.19 6.62 -12.64
CA ASN A 34 13.40 7.71 -13.21
C ASN A 34 12.16 8.00 -12.34
N ASN A 35 11.61 6.99 -11.68
CA ASN A 35 10.41 7.13 -10.84
C ASN A 35 10.69 7.25 -9.34
N ARG A 36 11.96 7.34 -8.91
CA ARG A 36 12.34 7.57 -7.50
C ARG A 36 11.63 8.78 -6.88
N MET A 37 11.54 9.87 -7.62
CA MET A 37 10.91 11.12 -7.16
C MET A 37 9.47 11.26 -7.66
N ASN A 38 8.90 10.25 -8.31
CA ASN A 38 7.55 10.30 -8.83
C ASN A 38 6.55 10.11 -7.67
N PRO A 39 5.74 11.14 -7.31
CA PRO A 39 4.79 11.02 -6.21
C PRO A 39 3.63 10.05 -6.50
N ARG A 40 3.43 9.63 -7.76
CA ARG A 40 2.49 8.57 -8.14
C ARG A 40 3.02 7.17 -7.85
N ASN A 41 4.33 7.05 -7.57
CA ASN A 41 4.99 5.82 -7.14
C ASN A 41 5.01 5.70 -5.61
N GLY A 42 3.94 6.07 -4.92
CA GLY A 42 3.90 5.78 -3.50
C GLY A 42 2.57 5.97 -2.78
N LEU A 43 2.58 5.43 -1.56
CA LEU A 43 1.43 5.24 -0.69
C LEU A 43 1.79 5.72 0.72
N ALA A 44 0.81 6.25 1.45
CA ALA A 44 0.95 6.46 2.88
C ALA A 44 0.45 5.21 3.62
N LEU A 45 1.33 4.48 4.30
CA LEU A 45 1.00 3.26 5.03
C LEU A 45 1.47 3.37 6.48
N ASN A 46 0.89 2.57 7.38
CA ASN A 46 1.52 2.34 8.68
C ASN A 46 2.65 1.30 8.53
N PRO A 47 3.62 1.21 9.48
CA PRO A 47 4.76 0.30 9.37
C PRO A 47 4.40 -1.18 9.17
N LEU A 48 3.29 -1.64 9.76
CA LEU A 48 2.86 -3.04 9.61
C LEU A 48 2.41 -3.31 8.16
N HIS A 49 1.58 -2.42 7.61
CA HIS A 49 1.06 -2.53 6.26
C HIS A 49 2.13 -2.28 5.20
N ASP A 50 3.04 -1.35 5.44
CA ASP A 50 4.22 -1.14 4.60
C ASP A 50 5.05 -2.42 4.48
N ASN A 51 5.42 -3.02 5.62
CA ASN A 51 6.16 -4.28 5.60
C ASN A 51 5.34 -5.43 4.97
N ALA A 52 4.04 -5.50 5.22
CA ALA A 52 3.19 -6.50 4.57
C ALA A 52 3.12 -6.31 3.04
N PHE A 53 3.12 -5.07 2.57
CA PHE A 53 3.10 -4.72 1.15
C PHE A 53 4.43 -5.07 0.47
N GLU A 54 5.56 -4.70 1.08
CA GLU A 54 6.90 -5.02 0.60
C GLU A 54 7.14 -6.55 0.54
N GLN A 55 6.63 -7.28 1.52
CA GLN A 55 6.74 -8.74 1.58
C GLN A 55 5.74 -9.46 0.67
N GLY A 56 4.80 -8.75 0.02
CA GLY A 56 3.80 -9.34 -0.87
C GLY A 56 2.62 -10.01 -0.16
N PHE A 57 2.43 -9.75 1.13
CA PHE A 57 1.29 -10.25 1.90
C PHE A 57 0.02 -9.43 1.69
N ILE A 58 0.17 -8.17 1.32
CA ILE A 58 -0.92 -7.34 0.81
C ILE A 58 -0.49 -6.68 -0.50
N ALA A 59 -1.47 -6.30 -1.30
CA ALA A 59 -1.29 -5.47 -2.48
C ALA A 59 -2.46 -4.47 -2.58
N ILE A 60 -2.26 -3.41 -3.37
CA ILE A 60 -3.35 -2.54 -3.82
C ILE A 60 -3.54 -2.83 -5.30
N THR A 61 -4.74 -3.24 -5.68
CA THR A 61 -5.09 -3.53 -7.07
C THR A 61 -5.20 -2.25 -7.89
N ALA A 62 -5.17 -2.37 -9.23
CA ALA A 62 -5.29 -1.23 -10.13
C ALA A 62 -6.65 -0.48 -10.01
N ASP A 63 -7.69 -1.13 -9.44
CA ASP A 63 -8.96 -0.48 -9.06
C ASP A 63 -8.97 0.06 -7.62
N TYR A 64 -7.80 0.24 -7.02
CA TYR A 64 -7.57 0.86 -5.72
C TYR A 64 -8.20 0.11 -4.54
N ARG A 65 -8.23 -1.23 -4.61
CA ARG A 65 -8.70 -2.09 -3.52
C ARG A 65 -7.56 -2.85 -2.88
N VAL A 66 -7.70 -3.11 -1.58
CA VAL A 66 -6.74 -3.95 -0.85
C VAL A 66 -6.96 -5.42 -1.22
N ALA A 67 -5.90 -6.11 -1.58
CA ALA A 67 -5.85 -7.56 -1.71
C ALA A 67 -4.92 -8.13 -0.63
N VAL A 68 -5.36 -9.19 0.04
CA VAL A 68 -4.63 -9.93 1.06
C VAL A 68 -4.26 -11.28 0.47
N SER A 69 -3.00 -11.65 0.63
CA SER A 69 -2.47 -12.89 0.08
C SER A 69 -3.22 -14.11 0.63
N PRO A 70 -3.71 -15.02 -0.24
CA PRO A 70 -4.35 -16.26 0.20
C PRO A 70 -3.37 -17.23 0.89
N THR A 71 -2.05 -16.99 0.80
CA THR A 71 -1.05 -17.74 1.57
C THR A 71 -1.18 -17.53 3.09
N LEU A 72 -1.82 -16.42 3.50
CA LEU A 72 -2.12 -16.13 4.90
C LEU A 72 -3.41 -16.83 5.32
N LYS A 73 -3.37 -17.62 6.38
CA LYS A 73 -4.61 -18.15 6.96
C LYS A 73 -5.37 -17.04 7.67
N LYS A 74 -6.68 -16.93 7.43
CA LYS A 74 -7.57 -16.06 8.19
C LYS A 74 -7.69 -16.60 9.62
N LYS A 75 -7.03 -15.92 10.55
CA LYS A 75 -7.02 -16.24 11.99
C LYS A 75 -6.70 -14.98 12.78
N ASP A 76 -7.09 -14.91 14.04
CA ASP A 76 -6.58 -13.87 14.93
C ASP A 76 -5.08 -14.05 15.19
N PRO A 77 -4.30 -12.95 15.28
CA PRO A 77 -4.71 -11.54 15.14
C PRO A 77 -4.70 -11.02 13.68
N LEU A 78 -4.31 -11.86 12.71
CA LEU A 78 -4.19 -11.48 11.30
C LEU A 78 -5.50 -10.97 10.69
N ASP A 79 -6.64 -11.45 11.18
CA ASP A 79 -7.93 -11.01 10.68
C ASP A 79 -8.13 -9.50 10.87
N ASN A 80 -7.93 -9.08 12.12
CA ASN A 80 -8.04 -7.69 12.53
C ASN A 80 -6.95 -6.77 11.94
N LEU A 81 -5.80 -7.33 11.56
CA LEU A 81 -4.68 -6.55 11.04
C LEU A 81 -4.69 -6.43 9.52
N LEU A 82 -5.10 -7.48 8.79
CA LEU A 82 -5.01 -7.55 7.33
C LEU A 82 -6.34 -7.94 6.68
N TRP A 83 -6.91 -9.10 7.02
CA TRP A 83 -8.07 -9.65 6.29
C TRP A 83 -9.32 -8.80 6.36
N ARG A 84 -9.54 -8.04 7.45
CA ARG A 84 -10.65 -7.09 7.54
C ARG A 84 -10.65 -6.04 6.42
N TYR A 85 -9.49 -5.79 5.80
CA TYR A 85 -9.34 -4.83 4.71
C TYR A 85 -9.50 -5.47 3.33
N GLN A 86 -9.59 -6.80 3.22
CA GLN A 86 -9.76 -7.49 1.94
C GLN A 86 -10.92 -6.89 1.12
N GLY A 87 -10.62 -6.45 -0.09
CA GLY A 87 -11.57 -5.86 -1.02
C GLY A 87 -12.02 -4.43 -0.68
N MET A 88 -11.58 -3.84 0.44
CA MET A 88 -11.89 -2.45 0.77
C MET A 88 -11.15 -1.50 -0.17
N ALA A 89 -11.81 -0.42 -0.58
CA ALA A 89 -11.16 0.66 -1.29
C ALA A 89 -10.20 1.40 -0.35
N ILE A 90 -9.02 1.76 -0.85
CA ILE A 90 -8.11 2.63 -0.10
C ILE A 90 -8.68 4.05 -0.02
N ARG A 91 -8.24 4.80 1.00
CA ARG A 91 -8.43 6.24 1.04
C ARG A 91 -7.62 6.88 -0.07
N MET A 92 -8.31 7.53 -0.99
CA MET A 92 -7.68 8.19 -2.13
C MET A 92 -6.90 9.42 -1.67
N PRO A 93 -5.71 9.69 -2.25
CA PRO A 93 -5.00 10.92 -1.95
C PRO A 93 -5.70 12.13 -2.58
N THR A 94 -5.50 13.30 -1.98
CA THR A 94 -5.99 14.59 -2.51
C THR A 94 -5.18 15.07 -3.71
N ARG A 95 -3.95 14.56 -3.89
CA ARG A 95 -3.03 14.87 -4.99
C ARG A 95 -2.20 13.64 -5.32
N PHE A 96 -1.72 13.54 -6.57
CA PHE A 96 -0.84 12.45 -7.02
C PHE A 96 -1.45 11.06 -6.80
N LEU A 97 -2.48 10.77 -7.58
CA LEU A 97 -3.10 9.45 -7.64
C LEU A 97 -2.03 8.36 -7.91
N PRO A 98 -2.01 7.24 -7.16
CA PRO A 98 -1.10 6.15 -7.44
C PRO A 98 -1.30 5.64 -8.85
N ASP A 99 -0.19 5.36 -9.54
CA ASP A 99 -0.26 4.92 -10.91
C ASP A 99 -0.83 3.49 -11.00
N PRO A 100 -1.96 3.27 -11.71
CA PRO A 100 -2.53 1.93 -11.87
C PRO A 100 -1.53 0.93 -12.45
N ASP A 101 -0.62 1.37 -13.33
CA ASP A 101 0.36 0.49 -13.96
C ASP A 101 1.42 0.04 -12.94
N PHE A 102 1.82 0.92 -12.01
CA PHE A 102 2.72 0.55 -10.92
C PHE A 102 2.06 -0.42 -9.94
N LEU A 103 0.77 -0.20 -9.64
CA LEU A 103 -0.01 -1.09 -8.79
C LEU A 103 -0.16 -2.48 -9.43
N ALA A 104 -0.45 -2.53 -10.73
CA ALA A 104 -0.55 -3.77 -11.49
C ALA A 104 0.79 -4.52 -11.53
N LEU A 105 1.90 -3.80 -11.73
CA LEU A 105 3.23 -4.38 -11.75
C LEU A 105 3.61 -4.97 -10.39
N HIS A 106 3.39 -4.24 -9.28
CA HIS A 106 3.59 -4.78 -7.93
C HIS A 106 2.72 -6.02 -7.68
N TYR A 107 1.45 -5.96 -8.07
CA TYR A 107 0.54 -7.10 -7.92
C TYR A 107 1.02 -8.34 -8.69
N GLU A 108 1.65 -8.18 -9.85
CA GLU A 108 2.15 -9.32 -10.63
C GLU A 108 3.46 -9.87 -10.09
N GLU A 109 4.40 -9.00 -9.72
CA GLU A 109 5.77 -9.39 -9.40
C GLU A 109 6.00 -9.70 -7.91
N ARG A 110 5.19 -9.13 -7.02
CA ARG A 110 5.43 -9.18 -5.56
C ARG A 110 4.34 -9.88 -4.78
N PHE A 111 3.09 -9.71 -5.17
CA PHE A 111 1.97 -10.26 -4.43
C PHE A 111 2.02 -11.79 -4.41
N ARG A 112 1.92 -12.37 -3.21
CA ARG A 112 1.92 -13.82 -3.03
C ARG A 112 0.52 -14.35 -3.33
N LYS A 113 0.34 -14.90 -4.52
CA LYS A 113 -0.92 -15.52 -4.99
C LYS A 113 -1.19 -16.88 -4.34
#